data_AF-A0A1U7GSE4-F1
#
_entry.id   AF-A0A1U7GSE4-F1
#
_cell.length_a   1.000
_cell.length_b   1.000
_cell.length_c   1.000
_cell.angle_alpha   90.00
_cell.angle_beta   90.00
_cell.angle_gamma   90.00
#
_symmetry.space_group_name_H-M   'P 1'
#
loop_
_entity.id
_entity.type
_entity.pdbx_description
1 polymer ?
#
loop_
_entity_poly.entity_id
_entity_poly.type
_entity_poly.pdbx_seq_one_letter_code
_entity_poly.pdbx_strand_id
1 'polypeptide(L)'
;MPIQEQAGIHVIESLDDFAEARVEAVGFIFHGSIPVVKGKGKVSSTTNLLHFARCARLEKIGDDETKIWFRSVRVAHKHLDEAVGDKRWKWCKYCEREITQRVLDEA
;
A
#
# COMPACT_ATOMS: atom_id res chain seq x y z
N MET A 1 -12.70 24.44 -5.66
CA MET A 1 -13.60 23.45 -5.04
C MET A 1 -12.91 22.94 -3.79
N PRO A 2 -13.56 22.81 -2.63
CA PRO A 2 -12.92 22.21 -1.48
C PRO A 2 -12.76 20.73 -1.81
N ILE A 3 -11.55 20.33 -2.18
CA ILE A 3 -11.18 18.92 -2.31
C ILE A 3 -11.30 18.38 -0.89
N GLN A 4 -12.37 17.65 -0.62
CA GLN A 4 -12.55 16.95 0.64
C GLN A 4 -11.35 16.01 0.78
N GLU A 5 -10.41 16.38 1.66
CA GLU A 5 -9.33 15.55 2.14
C GLU A 5 -9.92 14.30 2.80
N GLN A 6 -10.31 13.32 1.99
CA GLN A 6 -10.76 12.03 2.47
C GLN A 6 -9.52 11.22 2.87
N ALA A 7 -9.17 11.35 4.14
CA ALA A 7 -8.45 10.39 4.99
C ALA A 7 -7.04 9.89 4.60
N GLY A 8 -6.44 10.30 3.48
CA GLY A 8 -5.07 9.87 3.11
C GLY A 8 -4.91 8.36 2.91
N ILE A 9 -6.02 7.66 2.68
CA ILE A 9 -6.14 6.25 2.32
C ILE A 9 -7.05 6.21 1.08
N HIS A 10 -6.58 5.60 0.01
CA HIS A 10 -7.34 5.46 -1.23
C HIS A 10 -7.20 4.05 -1.78
N VAL A 11 -8.31 3.36 -1.99
CA VAL A 11 -8.31 2.04 -2.65
C VAL A 11 -8.22 2.28 -4.15
N ILE A 12 -7.28 1.61 -4.81
CA ILE A 12 -7.05 1.77 -6.26
C ILE A 12 -7.97 0.80 -6.99
N GLU A 13 -8.95 1.33 -7.73
CA GLU A 13 -9.97 0.54 -8.41
C GLU A 13 -9.75 0.43 -9.92
N SER A 14 -8.95 1.33 -10.51
CA SER A 14 -8.66 1.36 -11.94
C SER A 14 -7.15 1.48 -12.28
N LEU A 15 -6.81 1.21 -13.54
CA LEU A 15 -5.44 1.40 -14.07
C LEU A 15 -5.04 2.87 -14.13
N ASP A 16 -6.00 3.77 -14.39
CA ASP A 16 -5.78 5.21 -14.39
C ASP A 16 -5.47 5.71 -12.97
N ASP A 17 -6.22 5.24 -11.96
CA ASP A 17 -5.97 5.57 -10.54
C ASP A 17 -4.57 5.11 -10.12
N PHE A 18 -4.16 3.93 -10.60
CA PHE A 18 -2.83 3.39 -10.33
C PHE A 18 -1.73 4.25 -10.97
N ALA A 19 -1.93 4.68 -12.22
CA ALA A 19 -0.99 5.55 -12.90
C ALA A 19 -0.87 6.92 -12.20
N GLU A 20 -2.00 7.50 -11.79
CA GLU A 20 -2.05 8.76 -11.04
C GLU A 20 -1.34 8.65 -9.69
N ALA A 21 -1.64 7.61 -8.91
CA ALA A 21 -0.99 7.34 -7.63
C ALA A 21 0.53 7.18 -7.75
N ARG A 22 1.03 6.63 -8.87
CA ARG A 22 2.47 6.54 -9.17
C ARG A 22 3.10 7.89 -9.50
N VAL A 23 2.36 8.78 -10.16
CA VAL A 23 2.80 10.14 -10.53
C VAL A 23 2.91 11.04 -9.29
N GLU A 24 2.08 10.85 -8.27
CA GLU A 24 2.10 11.69 -7.05
C GLU A 24 3.43 11.65 -6.26
N ALA A 25 4.35 10.71 -6.57
CA ALA A 25 5.73 10.59 -6.05
C ALA A 25 5.94 10.55 -4.51
N VAL A 26 4.88 10.84 -3.74
CA VAL A 26 4.84 10.99 -2.30
C VAL A 26 3.71 10.10 -1.78
N GLY A 27 4.04 8.86 -1.45
CA GLY A 27 3.07 7.92 -0.93
C GLY A 27 3.57 6.48 -0.97
N PHE A 28 2.69 5.59 -0.55
CA PHE A 28 2.96 4.17 -0.38
C PHE A 28 1.83 3.37 -1.00
N ILE A 29 2.17 2.27 -1.67
CA ILE A 29 1.18 1.38 -2.28
C ILE A 29 1.34 0.00 -1.66
N PHE A 30 0.30 -0.46 -0.99
CA PHE A 30 0.15 -1.85 -0.60
C PHE A 30 -0.44 -2.64 -1.77
N HIS A 31 0.03 -3.87 -1.93
CA HIS A 31 -0.69 -4.88 -2.68
C HIS A 31 -0.73 -6.20 -1.91
N GLY A 32 -1.81 -6.95 -2.07
CA GLY A 32 -1.94 -8.28 -1.47
C GLY A 32 -3.39 -8.73 -1.33
N SER A 33 -3.61 -9.68 -0.43
CA SER A 33 -4.93 -10.21 -0.13
C SER A 33 -5.42 -9.67 1.22
N ILE A 34 -6.34 -8.72 1.18
CA ILE A 34 -7.08 -8.26 2.36
C ILE A 34 -8.38 -9.06 2.40
N PRO A 35 -8.72 -9.73 3.50
CA PRO A 35 -10.01 -10.39 3.63
C PRO A 35 -11.11 -9.33 3.72
N VAL A 36 -11.62 -8.87 2.58
CA VAL A 36 -12.70 -7.87 2.51
C VAL A 36 -14.03 -8.46 3.03
N VAL A 37 -14.13 -9.78 3.18
CA VAL A 37 -15.31 -10.46 3.71
C VAL A 37 -14.87 -11.65 4.56
N LYS A 38 -15.60 -11.96 5.65
CA LYS A 38 -15.51 -13.19 6.45
C LYS A 38 -15.82 -14.45 5.60
N GLY A 39 -15.05 -14.70 4.55
CA GLY A 39 -15.18 -15.82 3.63
C GLY A 39 -13.86 -16.55 3.54
N LYS A 40 -13.92 -17.88 3.54
CA LYS A 40 -12.79 -18.82 3.58
C LYS A 40 -11.94 -18.74 2.29
N GLY A 41 -11.18 -17.67 2.12
CA GLY A 41 -10.08 -17.58 1.15
C GLY A 41 -8.76 -17.90 1.83
N LYS A 42 -7.92 -18.74 1.22
CA LYS A 42 -6.60 -19.09 1.75
C LYS A 42 -5.69 -17.86 1.62
N VAL A 43 -5.60 -17.06 2.68
CA VAL A 43 -4.74 -15.88 2.74
C VAL A 43 -3.28 -16.36 2.70
N SER A 44 -2.63 -16.21 1.54
CA SER A 44 -1.19 -16.42 1.42
C SER A 44 -0.48 -15.19 1.97
N SER A 45 0.17 -15.32 3.12
CA SER A 45 1.01 -14.28 3.73
C SER A 45 2.25 -13.93 2.91
N THR A 46 2.42 -14.51 1.72
CA THR A 46 3.62 -14.39 0.90
C THR A 46 3.56 -13.18 -0.05
N THR A 47 2.37 -12.62 -0.31
CA THR A 47 2.12 -11.58 -1.33
C THR A 47 1.77 -10.19 -0.78
N ASN A 48 1.53 -10.04 0.53
CA ASN A 48 1.21 -8.76 1.17
C ASN A 48 2.45 -7.88 1.30
N LEU A 49 2.61 -6.92 0.39
CA LEU A 49 3.79 -6.06 0.32
C LEU A 49 3.41 -4.58 0.30
N LEU A 50 4.15 -3.78 1.06
CA LEU A 50 4.12 -2.32 1.02
C LEU A 50 5.31 -1.80 0.21
N HIS A 51 5.04 -0.88 -0.71
CA HIS A 51 6.02 -0.25 -1.59
C HIS A 51 5.93 1.26 -1.48
N PHE A 52 7.00 1.96 -1.86
CA PHE A 52 6.85 3.35 -2.27
C PHE A 52 6.04 3.43 -3.56
N ALA A 53 5.22 4.47 -3.71
CA ALA A 53 4.44 4.70 -4.93
C ALA A 53 5.31 4.77 -6.21
N ARG A 54 6.58 5.20 -6.08
CA ARG A 54 7.56 5.22 -7.17
C ARG A 54 8.26 3.89 -7.45
N CYS A 55 7.97 2.82 -6.71
CA CYS A 55 8.71 1.57 -6.84
C CYS A 55 8.49 0.94 -8.22
N ALA A 56 9.56 0.70 -8.98
CA ALA A 56 9.49 0.09 -10.31
C ALA A 56 8.92 -1.35 -10.30
N ARG A 57 8.89 -2.02 -9.14
CA ARG A 57 8.27 -3.35 -9.03
C ARG A 57 6.76 -3.33 -9.11
N LEU A 58 6.13 -2.18 -8.93
CA LEU A 58 4.69 -2.02 -9.01
C LEU A 58 4.14 -2.39 -10.40
N GLU A 59 4.93 -2.20 -11.47
CA GLU A 59 4.56 -2.54 -12.86
C GLU A 59 4.38 -4.05 -13.11
N LYS A 60 4.85 -4.89 -12.20
CA LYS A 60 4.80 -6.34 -12.32
C LYS A 60 3.72 -6.98 -11.45
N ILE A 61 2.93 -6.16 -10.75
CA ILE A 61 1.86 -6.63 -9.88
C ILE A 61 0.64 -6.92 -10.74
N GLY A 62 0.03 -8.09 -10.54
CA GLY A 62 -1.18 -8.48 -11.24
C GLY A 62 -2.40 -7.64 -10.84
N ASP A 63 -3.38 -7.56 -11.73
CA ASP A 63 -4.65 -6.84 -11.48
C ASP A 63 -5.58 -7.56 -10.50
N ASP A 64 -5.30 -8.84 -10.22
CA ASP A 64 -6.07 -9.71 -9.32
C ASP A 64 -5.82 -9.44 -7.83
N GLU A 65 -4.78 -8.67 -7.49
CA GLU A 65 -4.45 -8.31 -6.11
C GLU A 65 -5.07 -6.95 -5.72
N THR A 66 -5.55 -6.86 -4.46
CA THR A 66 -6.05 -5.61 -3.88
C THR A 66 -4.90 -4.61 -3.77
N LYS A 67 -5.12 -3.38 -4.25
CA LYS A 67 -4.14 -2.28 -4.18
C LYS A 67 -4.69 -1.12 -3.35
N ILE A 68 -3.89 -0.61 -2.41
CA ILE A 68 -4.27 0.53 -1.58
C ILE A 68 -3.12 1.54 -1.56
N TRP A 69 -3.43 2.79 -1.86
CA TRP A 69 -2.53 3.92 -1.71
C TRP A 69 -2.69 4.57 -0.33
N PHE A 70 -1.55 4.98 0.23
CA PHE A 70 -1.45 5.69 1.49
C PHE A 70 -0.57 6.93 1.33
N ARG A 71 -1.02 8.04 1.92
CA ARG A 71 -0.29 9.32 1.90
C ARG A 71 1.00 9.28 2.73
N SER A 72 1.02 8.55 3.86
CA SER A 72 2.16 8.48 4.78
C SER A 72 2.41 7.07 5.30
N VAL A 73 3.63 6.84 5.81
CA VAL A 73 4.00 5.53 6.35
C VAL A 73 3.21 5.21 7.62
N ARG A 74 2.93 6.24 8.44
CA ARG A 74 2.14 6.10 9.68
C ARG A 74 0.73 5.61 9.41
N VAL A 75 0.08 6.18 8.38
CA VAL A 75 -1.28 5.77 7.97
C VAL A 75 -1.26 4.35 7.42
N ALA A 76 -0.27 4.01 6.58
CA ALA A 76 -0.11 2.67 6.05
C ALA A 76 0.06 1.63 7.17
N HIS A 77 0.98 1.84 8.11
CA HIS A 77 1.21 0.94 9.22
C HIS A 77 -0.06 0.70 10.04
N LYS A 78 -0.72 1.79 10.50
CA LYS A 78 -1.94 1.67 11.30
C LYS A 78 -3.02 0.88 10.57
N HIS A 79 -3.28 1.22 9.31
CA HIS A 79 -4.33 0.56 8.54
C HIS A 79 -4.01 -0.92 8.26
N LEU A 80 -2.76 -1.24 7.91
CA LEU A 80 -2.36 -2.60 7.58
C LEU A 80 -2.30 -3.50 8.83
N ASP A 81 -1.85 -2.97 9.96
CA ASP A 81 -1.85 -3.70 11.23
C ASP A 81 -3.29 -4.00 11.70
N GLU A 82 -4.23 -3.07 11.49
CA GLU A 82 -5.66 -3.27 11.79
C GLU A 82 -6.35 -4.23 10.79
N ALA A 83 -6.09 -4.09 9.49
CA ALA A 83 -6.82 -4.82 8.44
C ALA A 83 -6.24 -6.21 8.15
N VAL A 84 -4.92 -6.35 8.21
CA VAL A 84 -4.19 -7.58 7.83
C VAL A 84 -3.61 -8.28 9.06
N GLY A 85 -3.29 -7.53 10.11
CA GLY A 85 -2.68 -8.01 11.34
C GLY A 85 -1.16 -7.73 11.41
N ASP A 86 -0.66 -7.47 12.60
CA ASP A 86 0.78 -7.30 12.86
C ASP A 86 1.59 -8.48 12.28
N LYS A 87 2.71 -8.16 11.61
CA LYS A 87 3.61 -9.11 10.92
C LYS A 87 2.98 -9.91 9.77
N ARG A 88 1.78 -9.57 9.30
CA ARG A 88 1.11 -10.23 8.15
C ARG A 88 1.30 -9.49 6.83
N TRP A 89 2.03 -8.39 6.86
CA TRP A 89 2.49 -7.64 5.70
C TRP A 89 3.97 -7.27 5.92
N LYS A 90 4.68 -6.94 4.85
CA LYS A 90 6.10 -6.55 4.92
C LYS A 90 6.44 -5.53 3.86
N TRP A 91 7.57 -4.85 4.03
CA TRP A 91 8.11 -4.03 2.96
C TRP A 91 8.56 -4.88 1.78
N CYS A 92 8.39 -4.34 0.58
CA CYS A 92 9.11 -4.82 -0.59
C CYS A 92 10.62 -4.74 -0.30
N LYS A 93 11.37 -5.82 -0.56
CA LYS A 93 12.83 -5.88 -0.30
C LYS A 93 13.64 -4.73 -0.89
N TYR A 94 13.15 -4.13 -1.98
CA TYR A 94 13.79 -2.96 -2.60
C TYR A 94 13.49 -1.69 -1.80
N CYS A 95 12.21 -1.47 -1.48
CA CYS A 95 11.77 -0.32 -0.68
C CYS A 95 12.32 -0.38 0.75
N GLU A 96 12.43 -1.58 1.33
CA GLU A 96 12.96 -1.83 2.67
C GLU A 96 14.40 -1.30 2.83
N ARG A 97 15.21 -1.33 1.78
CA ARG A 97 16.58 -0.77 1.82
C ARG A 97 16.61 0.76 1.89
N GLU A 98 15.52 1.41 1.50
CA GLU A 98 15.38 2.87 1.42
C GLU A 98 14.46 3.43 2.51
N ILE A 99 13.81 2.57 3.31
CA ILE A 99 12.76 2.98 4.26
C ILE A 99 13.29 3.77 5.45
N THR A 100 14.54 3.51 5.85
CA THR A 100 15.16 4.07 7.07
C THR A 100 15.12 5.59 7.10
N GLN A 101 15.38 6.26 5.97
CA GLN A 101 15.41 7.72 5.93
C GLN A 101 13.99 8.32 5.99
N ARG A 102 13.04 7.76 5.23
CA ARG A 102 11.65 8.28 5.18
C ARG A 102 10.88 8.07 6.48
N VAL A 103 11.12 6.98 7.21
CA VAL A 103 10.48 6.77 8.53
C VAL A 103 11.04 7.75 9.56
N LEU A 104 12.33 8.12 9.45
CA LEU A 104 12.97 9.09 10.34
C LEU A 104 12.56 10.54 10.04
N ASP A 105 12.38 10.92 8.77
CA ASP A 105 11.92 12.26 8.39
C ASP A 105 10.46 12.54 8.79
N GLU A 106 9.63 11.50 8.94
CA GLU A 106 8.26 11.61 9.44
C GLU A 106 8.14 11.34 10.96
N ALA A 107 9.23 11.24 11.74
CA ALA A 107 9.24 10.98 13.20
C ALA A 107 9.05 12.28 14.02
#